data_AF-A0A429XC50-F1
#
_entry.id   AF-A0A429XC50-F1
#
_cell.length_a   1.000
_cell.length_b   1.000
_cell.length_c   1.000
_cell.angle_alpha   90.00
_cell.angle_beta   90.00
_cell.angle_gamma   90.00
#
_symmetry.space_group_name_H-M   'P 1'
#
loop_
_entity.id
_entity.type
_entity.pdbx_description
1 polymer ?
#
loop_
_entity_poly.entity_id
_entity_poly.type
_entity_poly.pdbx_seq_one_letter_code
_entity_poly.pdbx_strand_id
1 'polypeptide(L)'
;MNIEEAVHYSDLYFVNYCFEKYGINRGIYNTIDSWFYEQGMDNILERRKNIILFLEYIQKDRYENKPRVKFGSGGLKVKLNNFLYPKGEMAI
;
A
#
# COMPACT_ATOMS: atom_id res chain seq x y z
N MET A 1 2.47 16.32 5.72
CA MET A 1 1.07 15.84 5.81
C MET A 1 1.09 14.55 6.61
N ASN A 2 0.35 14.49 7.71
CA ASN A 2 0.38 13.36 8.64
C ASN A 2 -0.43 12.18 8.08
N ILE A 3 0.01 10.93 8.30
CA ILE A 3 -0.74 9.72 7.90
C ILE A 3 -2.14 9.76 8.51
N GLU A 4 -2.25 10.28 9.74
CA GLU A 4 -3.52 10.36 10.47
C GLU A 4 -4.57 11.24 9.80
N GLU A 5 -4.18 12.26 9.03
CA GLU A 5 -5.15 13.10 8.31
C GLU A 5 -5.60 12.42 7.01
N ALA A 6 -4.67 11.79 6.30
CA ALA A 6 -4.94 11.20 4.99
C ALA A 6 -5.92 10.03 5.06
N VAL A 7 -5.89 9.21 6.11
CA VAL A 7 -6.79 8.05 6.25
C VAL A 7 -8.27 8.44 6.34
N HIS A 8 -8.58 9.68 6.73
CA HIS A 8 -9.95 10.21 6.82
C HIS A 8 -10.47 10.84 5.53
N TYR A 9 -9.66 10.94 4.48
CA TYR A 9 -10.12 11.44 3.19
C TYR A 9 -11.28 10.61 2.63
N SER A 10 -12.18 11.22 1.86
CA SER A 10 -13.14 10.41 1.08
C SER A 10 -12.40 9.50 0.10
N ASP A 11 -13.06 8.45 -0.41
CA ASP A 11 -12.42 7.47 -1.29
C ASP A 11 -11.69 8.09 -2.48
N LEU A 12 -12.31 9.06 -3.16
CA LEU A 12 -11.70 9.75 -4.29
C LEU A 12 -10.42 10.49 -3.89
N TYR A 13 -10.47 11.25 -2.80
CA TYR A 13 -9.32 12.01 -2.31
C TYR A 13 -8.20 11.09 -1.82
N PHE A 14 -8.54 9.95 -1.19
CA PHE A 14 -7.55 8.97 -0.76
C PHE A 14 -6.82 8.32 -1.94
N VAL A 15 -7.56 7.90 -2.97
CA VAL A 15 -6.97 7.34 -4.19
C VAL A 15 -6.10 8.37 -4.91
N ASN A 16 -6.55 9.63 -5.01
CA ASN A 16 -5.76 10.70 -5.61
C ASN A 16 -4.49 10.98 -4.81
N TYR A 17 -4.55 10.98 -3.48
CA TYR A 17 -3.38 11.09 -2.63
C TYR A 17 -2.37 9.95 -2.88
N CYS A 18 -2.85 8.70 -2.98
CA CYS A 18 -2.00 7.56 -3.33
C CYS A 18 -1.34 7.71 -4.72
N PHE A 19 -2.08 8.26 -5.68
CA PHE A 19 -1.56 8.52 -7.02
C PHE A 19 -0.51 9.62 -7.03
N GLU A 20 -0.79 10.78 -6.44
CA GLU A 20 0.10 11.95 -6.44
C GLU A 20 1.39 11.69 -5.67
N LYS A 21 1.29 11.11 -4.46
CA LYS A 21 2.45 10.91 -3.58
C LYS A 21 3.28 9.68 -3.96
N TYR A 22 2.64 8.60 -4.40
CA TYR A 22 3.31 7.31 -4.61
C TYR A 22 3.32 6.83 -6.07
N GLY A 23 2.65 7.55 -6.98
CA GLY A 23 2.57 7.16 -8.39
C GLY A 23 1.74 5.89 -8.63
N ILE A 24 0.83 5.56 -7.70
CA ILE A 24 0.01 4.34 -7.73
C ILE A 24 -1.27 4.62 -8.49
N ASN A 25 -1.49 3.89 -9.59
CA ASN A 25 -2.75 4.01 -10.33
C ASN A 25 -3.89 3.28 -9.62
N ARG A 26 -5.14 3.58 -10.01
CA ARG A 26 -6.35 3.03 -9.40
C ARG A 26 -6.41 1.49 -9.42
N GLY A 27 -5.94 0.85 -10.48
CA GLY A 27 -5.97 -0.62 -10.57
C GLY A 27 -5.05 -1.29 -9.56
N ILE A 28 -3.83 -0.75 -9.39
CA ILE A 28 -2.89 -1.23 -8.38
C ILE A 28 -3.43 -0.92 -6.97
N TYR A 29 -3.95 0.29 -6.74
CA TYR A 29 -4.59 0.65 -5.48
C TYR A 29 -5.69 -0.35 -5.11
N ASN A 30 -6.64 -0.61 -6.01
CA ASN A 30 -7.74 -1.55 -5.77
C ASN A 30 -7.24 -2.96 -5.45
N THR A 31 -6.15 -3.38 -6.09
CA THR A 31 -5.53 -4.69 -5.83
C THR A 31 -4.93 -4.74 -4.42
N ILE A 32 -4.25 -3.67 -3.98
CA ILE A 32 -3.69 -3.57 -2.62
C ILE A 32 -4.82 -3.54 -1.59
N ASP A 33 -5.83 -2.70 -1.80
CA ASP A 33 -6.99 -2.56 -0.90
C ASP A 33 -7.74 -3.89 -0.75
N SER A 34 -8.05 -4.55 -1.86
CA SER A 34 -8.71 -5.87 -1.86
C SER A 34 -7.85 -6.91 -1.13
N TRP A 35 -6.53 -6.90 -1.34
CA TRP A 35 -5.65 -7.86 -0.68
C TRP A 35 -5.64 -7.68 0.84
N PHE A 36 -5.54 -6.44 1.34
CA PHE A 36 -5.62 -6.20 2.79
C PHE A 36 -6.98 -6.55 3.37
N TYR A 37 -8.06 -6.30 2.63
CA TYR A 37 -9.39 -6.73 3.02
C TYR A 37 -9.48 -8.26 3.14
N GLU A 38 -8.92 -9.00 2.16
CA GLU A 38 -8.82 -10.47 2.19
C GLU A 38 -7.96 -10.99 3.37
N GLN A 39 -7.08 -10.16 3.95
CA GLN A 39 -6.33 -10.51 5.17
C GLN A 39 -7.11 -10.21 6.48
N GLY A 40 -8.37 -9.76 6.39
CA GLY A 40 -9.23 -9.49 7.56
C GLY A 40 -9.21 -8.05 8.06
N MET A 41 -8.60 -7.10 7.34
CA MET A 41 -8.63 -5.68 7.71
C MET A 41 -9.94 -5.02 7.29
N ASP A 42 -11.03 -5.33 8.00
CA ASP A 42 -12.37 -4.81 7.69
C ASP A 42 -12.49 -3.29 7.92
N ASN A 43 -11.81 -2.77 8.95
CA ASN A 43 -11.85 -1.34 9.27
C ASN A 43 -11.14 -0.50 8.18
N ILE A 44 -11.89 0.41 7.56
CA ILE A 44 -11.37 1.23 6.45
C ILE A 44 -10.20 2.13 6.85
N LEU A 45 -10.19 2.68 8.07
CA LEU A 45 -9.12 3.57 8.51
C LEU A 45 -7.83 2.79 8.75
N GLU A 46 -7.95 1.60 9.37
CA GLU A 46 -6.83 0.67 9.55
C GLU A 46 -6.27 0.20 8.20
N ARG A 47 -7.15 -0.18 7.28
CA ARG A 47 -6.73 -0.63 5.95
C ARG A 47 -6.02 0.48 5.17
N ARG A 48 -6.55 1.71 5.19
CA ARG A 48 -5.90 2.88 4.57
C ARG A 48 -4.55 3.21 5.20
N LYS A 49 -4.43 3.09 6.53
CA LYS A 49 -3.15 3.23 7.23
C LYS A 49 -2.14 2.20 6.72
N ASN A 50 -2.54 0.93 6.62
CA ASN A 50 -1.70 -0.14 6.11
C ASN A 50 -1.33 0.03 4.64
N ILE A 51 -2.24 0.53 3.80
CA ILE A 51 -1.94 0.92 2.42
C ILE A 51 -0.82 1.96 2.39
N ILE A 52 -0.94 3.05 3.17
CA ILE A 52 0.10 4.10 3.21
C ILE A 52 1.45 3.52 3.66
N LEU A 53 1.47 2.75 4.76
CA LEU A 53 2.69 2.13 5.29
C LEU A 53 3.33 1.19 4.28
N PHE A 54 2.53 0.39 3.57
CA PHE A 54 3.01 -0.46 2.49
C PHE A 54 3.63 0.34 1.35
N LEU A 55 2.98 1.44 0.93
CA LEU A 55 3.48 2.32 -0.12
C LEU A 55 4.79 3.02 0.27
N GLU A 56 4.95 3.37 1.54
CA GLU A 56 6.21 3.88 2.09
C GLU A 56 7.30 2.80 2.13
N TYR A 57 6.96 1.58 2.56
CA TYR A 57 7.85 0.43 2.56
C TYR A 57 8.45 0.16 1.17
N ILE A 58 7.63 0.13 0.12
CA ILE A 58 8.12 -0.10 -1.25
C ILE A 58 8.80 1.13 -1.88
N GLN A 59 8.60 2.32 -1.31
CA GLN A 59 9.30 3.53 -1.74
C GLN A 59 10.72 3.60 -1.20
N LYS A 60 11.00 3.06 -0.01
CA LYS A 60 12.38 3.01 0.55
C LYS A 60 13.37 2.30 -0.38
N ASP A 61 12.89 1.39 -1.22
CA ASP A 61 13.68 0.69 -2.25
C ASP A 61 13.97 1.55 -3.50
N ARG A 62 13.51 2.81 -3.57
CA ARG A 62 13.65 3.66 -4.76
C ARG A 62 14.76 4.70 -4.61
N TYR A 63 15.70 4.66 -5.55
CA TYR A 63 16.50 5.83 -5.92
C TYR A 63 15.60 6.88 -6.59
N GLU A 64 15.83 8.16 -6.28
CA GLU A 64 14.97 9.35 -6.46
C GLU A 64 14.37 9.60 -7.87
N ASN A 65 14.76 8.85 -8.92
CA ASN A 65 14.47 9.19 -10.31
C ASN A 65 13.59 8.19 -11.09
N LYS A 66 12.80 7.31 -10.46
CA LYS A 66 11.91 6.37 -11.19
C LYS A 66 10.42 6.72 -11.11
N PRO A 67 9.76 7.07 -12.24
CA PRO A 67 8.47 7.78 -12.21
C PRO A 67 7.23 6.92 -11.90
N ARG A 68 7.28 5.58 -11.90
CA ARG A 68 6.12 4.72 -11.55
C ARG A 68 6.53 3.39 -10.95
N VAL A 69 5.78 2.89 -9.96
CA VAL A 69 5.99 1.54 -9.40
C VAL A 69 5.58 0.51 -10.44
N LYS A 70 6.57 -0.24 -10.94
CA LYS A 70 6.34 -1.39 -11.82
C LYS A 70 6.49 -2.65 -10.98
N PHE A 71 5.38 -3.35 -10.79
CA PHE A 71 5.40 -4.72 -10.27
C PHE A 71 5.46 -5.64 -11.48
N GLY A 72 6.46 -6.53 -11.56
CA GLY A 72 6.44 -7.64 -12.53
C GLY A 72 5.27 -8.59 -12.25
N SER A 73 5.10 -9.63 -13.09
CA SER A 73 4.06 -10.65 -12.85
C SER A 73 4.18 -11.25 -11.44
N GLY A 74 3.14 -11.09 -10.62
CA GLY A 74 3.10 -11.58 -9.23
C GLY A 74 3.91 -10.76 -8.21
N GLY A 75 4.72 -9.79 -8.62
CA GLY A 75 5.63 -9.06 -7.73
C GLY A 75 4.93 -8.22 -6.64
N LEU A 76 3.68 -7.79 -6.89
CA LEU A 76 2.90 -7.03 -5.91
C LEU A 76 2.52 -7.89 -4.70
N LYS A 77 1.95 -9.09 -4.93
CA LYS A 77 1.54 -10.00 -3.85
C LYS A 77 2.74 -10.45 -3.01
N VAL A 78 3.90 -10.69 -3.63
CA VAL A 78 5.12 -11.02 -2.89
C VAL A 78 5.55 -9.88 -1.96
N LYS A 79 5.54 -8.63 -2.45
CA LYS A 79 5.86 -7.46 -1.62
C LYS A 79 4.84 -7.25 -0.49
N LEU A 80 3.55 -7.48 -0.75
CA LEU A 80 2.50 -7.40 0.27
C LEU A 80 2.70 -8.44 1.37
N ASN A 81 2.98 -9.70 1.00
CA ASN A 81 3.30 -10.75 1.95
C ASN A 81 4.55 -10.41 2.77
N ASN A 82 5.63 -9.95 2.14
CA ASN A 82 6.85 -9.58 2.86
C ASN A 82 6.64 -8.40 3.82
N PHE A 83 5.72 -7.49 3.51
CA PHE A 83 5.37 -6.36 4.35
C PHE A 83 4.57 -6.80 5.59
N LEU A 84 3.57 -7.66 5.40
CA LEU A 84 2.68 -8.09 6.49
C LEU A 84 3.26 -9.24 7.33
N TYR A 85 4.04 -10.12 6.68
CA TYR A 85 4.66 -11.31 7.26
C TYR A 85 6.17 -11.31 6.98
N PRO A 86 6.94 -10.36 7.55
CA PRO A 86 8.38 -10.31 7.36
C PRO A 86 9.03 -11.62 7.84
N LYS A 87 9.94 -12.19 7.03
CA LYS A 87 10.64 -13.44 7.38
C LYS A 87 11.36 -13.28 8.72
N GLY A 88 10.93 -14.06 9.71
CA GLY A 88 11.37 -13.97 11.11
C GLY A 88 10.21 -14.12 12.10
N GLU A 89 8.98 -13.84 11.65
CA GLU A 89 7.75 -13.99 12.41
C GLU A 89 6.87 -15.09 11.80
N MET A 90 7.37 -16.33 11.77
CA MET A 90 6.45 -17.46 11.84
C MET A 90 6.21 -17.73 13.31
N ALA A 91 5.01 -17.39 13.79
CA ALA A 91 4.49 -18.04 14.97
C ALA A 91 4.45 -19.55 14.67
N ILE A 92 5.22 -20.27 15.49
CA ILE A 92 5.18 -21.72 15.72
C ILE A 92 3.75 -22.20 15.92
#